data_AF-A0A7W0X9P4-F1
#
_entry.id   AF-A0A7W0X9P4-F1
#
_cell.length_a   1.000
_cell.length_b   1.000
_cell.length_c   1.000
_cell.angle_alpha   90.00
_cell.angle_beta   90.00
_cell.angle_gamma   90.00
#
_symmetry.space_group_name_H-M   'P 1'
#
loop_
_entity.id
_entity.type
_entity.pdbx_description
1 polymer ?
#
loop_
_entity_poly.entity_id
_entity_poly.type
_entity_poly.pdbx_seq_one_letter_code
_entity_poly.pdbx_strand_id
1 'polypeptide(L)'
;GEEAELGQFLAAVGEPPRDGPVAWALSRFQMGCGRRLESEALTDYLLALRALIDQGESSMALRVAVLCAEESERRRVQRRLELAQALERFVIGDGADDAYLEAVGADSPRTLVEEAERHLRALLRDVLCGYLDFDLRRVADELLLDQPEPFEIRAAALAHSPATAAGRPVGSAGPRFVREEDSPSPVHEDDEPLEGQFGLDDPGYWSAPV
;
A
#
# COMPACT_ATOMS: atom_id res chain seq x y z
N GLY A 1 32.96 -23.75 33.45
CA GLY A 1 32.75 -22.40 33.98
C GLY A 1 31.64 -21.77 33.16
N GLU A 2 30.77 -21.00 33.79
CA GLU A 2 29.52 -20.47 33.20
C GLU A 2 29.75 -19.76 31.84
N GLU A 3 30.87 -19.04 31.70
CA GLU A 3 31.27 -18.36 30.45
C GLU A 3 31.64 -19.34 29.31
N ALA A 4 32.24 -20.49 29.64
CA ALA A 4 32.55 -21.53 28.65
C ALA A 4 31.30 -22.32 28.23
N GLU A 5 30.35 -22.52 29.15
CA GLU A 5 29.04 -23.09 28.83
C GLU A 5 28.21 -22.14 27.96
N LEU A 6 28.21 -20.83 28.26
CA LEU A 6 27.58 -19.83 27.41
C LEU A 6 28.24 -19.77 26.03
N GLY A 7 29.57 -19.84 25.96
CA GLY A 7 30.29 -19.91 24.69
C GLY A 7 29.94 -21.16 23.88
N GLN A 8 29.81 -22.32 24.52
CA GLN A 8 29.35 -23.56 23.86
C GLN A 8 27.89 -23.45 23.40
N PHE A 9 27.01 -22.88 24.22
CA PHE A 9 25.62 -22.66 23.86
C PHE A 9 25.50 -21.70 22.67
N LEU A 10 26.21 -20.57 22.67
CA LEU A 10 26.23 -19.61 21.57
C LEU A 10 26.89 -20.17 20.31
N ALA A 11 27.86 -21.06 20.44
CA ALA A 11 28.42 -21.79 19.30
C ALA A 11 27.46 -22.87 18.76
N ALA A 12 26.57 -23.41 19.61
CA ALA A 12 25.56 -24.39 19.24
C ALA A 12 24.29 -23.72 18.65
N VAL A 13 23.95 -22.51 19.09
CA VAL A 13 22.98 -21.64 18.42
C VAL A 13 23.64 -21.19 17.12
N GLY A 14 23.22 -21.76 16.00
CA GLY A 14 23.84 -21.51 14.70
C GLY A 14 24.03 -20.02 14.41
N GLU A 15 25.15 -19.67 13.78
CA GLU A 15 25.38 -18.28 13.38
C GLU A 15 24.27 -17.82 12.42
N PRO A 16 23.74 -16.60 12.59
CA PRO A 16 22.80 -16.05 11.63
C PRO A 16 23.46 -15.97 10.24
N PRO A 17 22.67 -16.08 9.16
CA PRO A 17 23.21 -15.97 7.81
C PRO A 17 23.96 -14.65 7.66
N ARG A 18 25.19 -14.71 7.15
CA ARG A 18 26.08 -13.55 7.02
C ARG A 18 25.85 -12.78 5.73
N ASP A 19 25.37 -13.45 4.69
CA ASP A 19 25.13 -12.90 3.36
C ASP A 19 23.78 -13.35 2.80
N GLY A 20 23.34 -12.68 1.74
CA GLY A 20 22.13 -13.03 0.99
C GLY A 20 20.85 -12.35 1.49
N PRO A 21 19.69 -12.70 0.89
CA PRO A 21 18.42 -12.00 1.14
C PRO A 21 17.98 -12.04 2.60
N VAL A 22 18.19 -13.16 3.28
CA VAL A 22 17.78 -13.35 4.68
C VAL A 22 18.65 -12.53 5.64
N ALA A 23 19.97 -12.49 5.41
CA ALA A 23 20.88 -11.64 6.17
C ALA A 23 20.51 -10.15 6.02
N TRP A 24 20.21 -9.73 4.79
CA TRP A 24 19.79 -8.37 4.49
C TRP A 24 18.43 -8.02 5.13
N ALA A 25 17.46 -8.92 5.02
CA ALA A 25 16.13 -8.76 5.63
C ALA A 25 16.22 -8.69 7.16
N LEU A 26 17.09 -9.50 7.78
CA LEU A 26 17.33 -9.47 9.22
C LEU A 26 17.96 -8.13 9.66
N SER A 27 18.95 -7.63 8.91
CA SER A 27 19.55 -6.31 9.17
C SER A 27 18.51 -5.19 9.06
N ARG A 28 17.66 -5.22 8.03
CA ARG A 28 16.53 -4.29 7.86
C ARG A 28 15.54 -4.35 9.01
N PHE A 29 15.14 -5.55 9.43
CA PHE A 29 14.26 -5.74 10.56
C PHE A 29 14.84 -5.13 11.85
N GLN A 30 16.13 -5.38 12.13
CA GLN A 30 16.81 -4.81 13.29
C GLN A 30 16.86 -3.27 13.25
N MET A 31 17.13 -2.68 12.07
CA MET A 31 17.05 -1.23 11.89
C MET A 31 15.64 -0.71 12.16
N GLY A 32 14.61 -1.38 11.62
CA GLY A 32 13.20 -1.06 11.85
C GLY A 32 12.82 -1.04 13.33
N CYS A 33 13.26 -2.04 14.10
CA CYS A 33 13.06 -2.09 15.55
C CYS A 33 13.76 -0.94 16.31
N GLY A 34 14.83 -0.38 15.74
CA GLY A 34 15.57 0.76 16.31
C GLY A 34 15.06 2.14 15.89
N ARG A 35 14.10 2.22 14.96
CA ARG A 35 13.58 3.51 14.47
C ARG A 35 12.76 4.23 15.51
N ARG A 36 12.85 5.55 15.51
CA ARG A 36 12.01 6.43 16.36
C ARG A 36 10.66 6.73 15.74
N LEU A 37 10.60 6.76 14.41
CA LEU A 37 9.39 7.03 13.65
C LEU A 37 8.83 5.71 13.09
N GLU A 38 7.54 5.48 13.31
CA GLU A 38 6.85 4.27 12.83
C GLU A 38 6.86 4.16 11.30
N SER A 39 6.88 5.28 10.58
CA SER A 39 6.99 5.32 9.12
C SER A 39 8.34 4.85 8.60
N GLU A 40 9.43 5.21 9.28
CA GLU A 40 10.76 4.69 8.97
C GLU A 40 10.83 3.18 9.27
N ALA A 41 10.25 2.75 10.40
CA ALA A 41 10.18 1.34 10.77
C ALA A 41 9.42 0.53 9.71
N LEU A 42 8.25 1.04 9.28
CA LEU A 42 7.44 0.43 8.23
C LEU A 42 8.23 0.27 6.93
N THR A 43 8.96 1.30 6.52
CA THR A 43 9.79 1.23 5.31
C THR A 43 10.84 0.13 5.43
N ASP A 44 11.53 0.03 6.56
CA ASP A 44 12.52 -1.03 6.81
C ASP A 44 11.86 -2.43 6.83
N TYR A 45 10.65 -2.58 7.39
CA TYR A 45 9.91 -3.84 7.37
C TYR A 45 9.45 -4.25 5.97
N LEU A 46 8.90 -3.32 5.19
CA LEU A 46 8.47 -3.60 3.82
C LEU A 46 9.66 -3.91 2.92
N LEU A 47 10.78 -3.22 3.08
CA LEU A 47 12.02 -3.55 2.38
C LEU A 47 12.48 -4.96 2.72
N ALA A 48 12.53 -5.33 4.00
CA ALA A 48 12.89 -6.69 4.44
C ALA A 48 11.98 -7.76 3.81
N LEU A 49 10.66 -7.54 3.81
CA LEU A 49 9.71 -8.43 3.13
C LEU A 49 10.00 -8.52 1.63
N ARG A 50 10.23 -7.39 0.94
CA ARG A 50 10.56 -7.38 -0.49
C ARG A 50 11.79 -8.22 -0.81
N ALA A 51 12.86 -8.13 0.00
CA ALA A 51 14.05 -8.95 -0.21
C ALA A 51 13.79 -10.45 -0.04
N LEU A 52 12.88 -10.84 0.84
CA LEU A 52 12.57 -12.25 1.09
C LEU A 52 11.71 -12.88 -0.02
N ILE A 53 10.77 -12.13 -0.60
CA ILE A 53 9.67 -12.72 -1.40
C ILE A 53 9.32 -11.97 -2.70
N ASP A 54 9.86 -10.77 -2.95
CA ASP A 54 9.40 -9.90 -4.05
C ASP A 54 10.40 -9.85 -5.21
N GLN A 55 10.15 -10.68 -6.24
CA GLN A 55 10.93 -10.77 -7.49
C GLN A 55 10.08 -11.29 -8.68
N GLY A 56 8.76 -11.03 -8.75
CA GLY A 56 7.90 -11.67 -9.78
C GLY A 56 6.49 -11.08 -9.96
N GLU A 57 5.63 -11.76 -10.74
CA GLU A 57 4.31 -11.26 -11.16
C GLU A 57 3.24 -11.22 -10.05
N SER A 58 3.28 -12.15 -9.08
CA SER A 58 2.33 -12.14 -7.95
C SER A 58 2.67 -11.03 -6.95
N SER A 59 1.65 -10.41 -6.34
CA SER A 59 1.89 -9.36 -5.35
C SER A 59 2.59 -9.90 -4.09
N MET A 60 3.56 -9.14 -3.57
CA MET A 60 4.23 -9.44 -2.29
C MET A 60 3.22 -9.73 -1.17
N ALA A 61 2.14 -8.95 -1.09
CA ALA A 61 1.10 -9.11 -0.08
C ALA A 61 0.41 -10.48 -0.13
N LEU A 62 0.16 -11.01 -1.34
CA LEU A 62 -0.42 -12.34 -1.52
C LEU A 62 0.51 -13.45 -1.01
N ARG A 63 1.82 -13.36 -1.31
CA ARG A 63 2.81 -14.33 -0.83
C ARG A 63 2.91 -14.34 0.70
N VAL A 64 2.97 -13.16 1.34
CA VAL A 64 2.97 -13.09 2.80
C VAL A 64 1.70 -13.69 3.37
N ALA A 65 0.54 -13.39 2.78
CA ALA A 65 -0.73 -13.93 3.24
C ALA A 65 -0.76 -15.45 3.23
N VAL A 66 -0.29 -16.08 2.16
CA VAL A 66 -0.23 -17.55 2.06
C VAL A 66 0.72 -18.17 3.08
N LEU A 67 1.85 -17.51 3.37
CA LEU A 67 2.83 -18.00 4.35
C LEU A 67 2.40 -17.77 5.81
N CYS A 68 1.72 -16.66 6.09
CA CYS A 68 1.45 -16.22 7.47
C CYS A 68 0.03 -16.51 7.96
N ALA A 69 -0.89 -16.93 7.08
CA ALA A 69 -2.29 -17.06 7.43
C ALA A 69 -2.95 -18.33 6.88
N GLU A 70 -3.89 -18.83 7.69
CA GLU A 70 -4.87 -19.83 7.31
C GLU A 70 -5.74 -19.33 6.16
N GLU A 71 -6.26 -20.26 5.36
CA GLU A 71 -7.00 -19.97 4.11
C GLU A 71 -8.10 -18.92 4.26
N SER A 72 -8.88 -18.97 5.36
CA SER A 72 -9.96 -18.02 5.63
C SER A 72 -9.48 -16.59 5.89
N GLU A 73 -8.25 -16.41 6.40
CA GLU A 73 -7.69 -15.12 6.79
C GLU A 73 -6.74 -14.52 5.74
N ARG A 74 -6.37 -15.29 4.70
CA ARG A 74 -5.42 -14.83 3.67
C ARG A 74 -5.82 -13.51 3.02
N ARG A 75 -7.09 -13.36 2.62
CA ARG A 75 -7.59 -12.10 2.03
C ARG A 75 -7.48 -10.91 2.98
N ARG A 76 -7.66 -11.13 4.28
CA ARG A 76 -7.52 -10.10 5.30
C ARG A 76 -6.06 -9.67 5.41
N VAL A 77 -5.13 -10.61 5.56
CA VAL A 77 -3.70 -10.33 5.67
C VAL A 77 -3.17 -9.64 4.41
N GLN A 78 -3.56 -10.13 3.22
CA GLN A 78 -3.21 -9.52 1.95
C GLN A 78 -3.64 -8.05 1.91
N ARG A 79 -4.93 -7.76 2.14
CA ARG A 79 -5.46 -6.39 2.12
C ARG A 79 -4.71 -5.49 3.10
N ARG A 80 -4.41 -5.98 4.31
CA ARG A 80 -3.73 -5.19 5.34
C ARG A 80 -2.29 -4.86 4.98
N LEU A 81 -1.59 -5.77 4.31
CA LEU A 81 -0.27 -5.48 3.75
C LEU A 81 -0.32 -4.51 2.57
N GLU A 82 -1.33 -4.61 1.69
CA GLU A 82 -1.55 -3.64 0.61
C GLU A 82 -1.79 -2.23 1.19
N LEU A 83 -2.58 -2.12 2.26
CA LEU A 83 -2.77 -0.87 3.00
C LEU A 83 -1.47 -0.36 3.63
N ALA A 84 -0.66 -1.24 4.21
CA ALA A 84 0.65 -0.87 4.76
C ALA A 84 1.60 -0.34 3.67
N GLN A 85 1.59 -0.94 2.47
CA GLN A 85 2.34 -0.42 1.31
C GLN A 85 1.81 0.93 0.83
N ALA A 86 0.50 1.14 0.85
CA ALA A 86 -0.10 2.43 0.51
C ALA A 86 0.27 3.52 1.54
N LEU A 87 0.29 3.17 2.84
CA LEU A 87 0.76 4.06 3.90
C LEU A 87 2.22 4.48 3.70
N GLU A 88 3.11 3.54 3.34
CA GLU A 88 4.51 3.87 3.02
C GLU A 88 4.61 4.92 1.92
N ARG A 89 3.91 4.70 0.78
CA ARG A 89 3.90 5.64 -0.35
C ARG A 89 3.34 7.01 0.05
N PHE A 90 2.25 7.02 0.82
CA PHE A 90 1.63 8.23 1.34
C PHE A 90 2.63 9.06 2.19
N VAL A 91 3.37 8.41 3.11
CA VAL A 91 4.31 9.12 3.99
C VAL A 91 5.57 9.58 3.25
N ILE A 92 6.05 8.81 2.26
CA ILE A 92 7.23 9.18 1.46
C ILE A 92 6.94 10.36 0.49
N GLY A 93 5.66 10.68 0.27
CA GLY A 93 5.25 11.84 -0.51
C GLY A 93 4.97 11.56 -1.98
N ASP A 94 4.76 10.29 -2.35
CA ASP A 94 4.35 9.90 -3.72
C ASP A 94 2.85 10.15 -3.98
N GLY A 95 2.23 11.05 -3.20
CA GLY A 95 0.83 11.46 -3.30
C GLY A 95 0.00 11.05 -2.08
N ALA A 96 -0.84 11.98 -1.63
CA ALA A 96 -1.96 11.64 -0.77
C ALA A 96 -2.96 10.82 -1.61
N ASP A 97 -2.89 9.50 -1.51
CA ASP A 97 -3.87 8.64 -2.17
C ASP A 97 -5.18 8.78 -1.38
N ASP A 98 -6.13 9.58 -1.85
CA ASP A 98 -7.46 9.71 -1.21
C ASP A 98 -8.10 8.33 -1.02
N ALA A 99 -7.77 7.38 -1.90
CA ALA A 99 -8.13 5.97 -1.81
C ALA A 99 -7.55 5.28 -0.55
N TYR A 100 -6.34 5.64 -0.10
CA TYR A 100 -5.77 5.14 1.15
C TYR A 100 -6.56 5.62 2.36
N LEU A 101 -6.90 6.92 2.43
CA LEU A 101 -7.67 7.48 3.53
C LEU A 101 -9.06 6.84 3.63
N GLU A 102 -9.71 6.57 2.49
CA GLU A 102 -10.97 5.83 2.45
C GLU A 102 -10.81 4.36 2.86
N ALA A 103 -9.77 3.68 2.36
CA ALA A 103 -9.58 2.25 2.56
C ALA A 103 -9.08 1.86 3.96
N VAL A 104 -8.35 2.75 4.64
CA VAL A 104 -7.97 2.56 6.05
C VAL A 104 -9.18 2.71 6.98
N GLY A 105 -10.11 3.61 6.66
CA GLY A 105 -11.32 3.81 7.46
C GLY A 105 -11.00 4.08 8.94
N ALA A 106 -11.45 3.19 9.83
CA ALA A 106 -11.26 3.30 11.27
C ALA A 106 -9.96 2.67 11.79
N ASP A 107 -9.18 2.01 10.93
CA ASP A 107 -7.91 1.40 11.35
C ASP A 107 -6.87 2.49 11.64
N SER A 108 -6.08 2.29 12.70
CA SER A 108 -4.96 3.17 12.99
C SER A 108 -3.77 2.82 12.08
N PRO A 109 -3.07 3.81 11.48
CA PRO A 109 -1.81 3.58 10.75
C PRO A 109 -0.80 2.75 11.54
N ARG A 110 -0.73 2.97 12.85
CA ARG A 110 0.13 2.23 13.77
C ARG A 110 -0.17 0.73 13.77
N THR A 111 -1.44 0.34 13.71
CA THR A 111 -1.84 -1.07 13.66
C THR A 111 -1.30 -1.76 12.42
N LEU A 112 -1.24 -1.06 11.27
CA LEU A 112 -0.67 -1.60 10.03
C LEU A 112 0.85 -1.83 10.18
N VAL A 113 1.55 -0.92 10.85
CA VAL A 113 2.99 -1.06 11.14
C VAL A 113 3.26 -2.25 12.05
N GLU A 114 2.51 -2.37 13.15
CA GLU A 114 2.64 -3.48 14.12
C GLU A 114 2.34 -4.84 13.48
N GLU A 115 1.42 -4.89 12.52
CA GLU A 115 1.12 -6.11 11.78
C GLU A 115 2.20 -6.49 10.78
N ALA A 116 2.70 -5.53 10.00
CA ALA A 116 3.82 -5.75 9.09
C ALA A 116 5.05 -6.28 9.84
N GLU A 117 5.36 -5.69 11.00
CA GLU A 117 6.40 -6.15 11.92
C GLU A 117 6.14 -7.60 12.37
N ARG A 118 4.92 -7.92 12.80
CA ARG A 118 4.55 -9.24 13.31
C ARG A 118 4.72 -10.32 12.23
N HIS A 119 4.25 -10.05 11.02
CA HIS A 119 4.40 -10.98 9.89
C HIS A 119 5.87 -11.20 9.55
N LEU A 120 6.65 -10.13 9.44
CA LEU A 120 8.08 -10.22 9.17
C LEU A 120 8.85 -10.99 10.26
N ARG A 121 8.55 -10.71 11.55
CA ARG A 121 9.16 -11.44 12.68
C ARG A 121 8.85 -12.93 12.61
N ALA A 122 7.60 -13.29 12.32
CA ALA A 122 7.19 -14.69 12.19
C ALA A 122 7.98 -15.40 11.09
N LEU A 123 8.05 -14.80 9.89
CA LEU A 123 8.81 -15.35 8.77
C LEU A 123 10.30 -15.50 9.09
N LEU A 124 10.93 -14.45 9.62
CA LEU A 124 12.36 -14.50 9.98
C LEU A 124 12.64 -15.56 11.04
N ARG A 125 11.79 -15.68 12.07
CA ARG A 125 11.91 -16.73 13.07
C ARG A 125 11.81 -18.11 12.43
N ASP A 126 10.82 -18.32 11.57
CA ASP A 126 10.55 -19.64 10.99
C ASP A 126 11.68 -20.07 10.04
N VAL A 127 12.26 -19.13 9.29
CA VAL A 127 13.47 -19.35 8.48
C VAL A 127 14.70 -19.63 9.36
N LEU A 128 14.97 -18.80 10.36
CA LEU A 128 16.15 -18.94 11.21
C LEU A 128 16.12 -20.20 12.09
N CYS A 129 14.93 -20.65 12.48
CA CYS A 129 14.74 -21.90 13.19
C CYS A 129 14.69 -23.14 12.27
N GLY A 130 14.70 -22.95 10.94
CA GLY A 130 14.68 -24.04 9.96
C GLY A 130 13.30 -24.69 9.76
N TYR A 131 12.21 -24.04 10.17
CA TYR A 131 10.84 -24.47 9.87
C TYR A 131 10.45 -24.15 8.42
N LEU A 132 11.12 -23.17 7.82
CA LEU A 132 10.86 -22.70 6.46
C LEU A 132 12.17 -22.60 5.67
N ASP A 133 12.09 -22.83 4.36
CA ASP A 133 13.23 -22.72 3.45
C ASP A 133 13.71 -21.25 3.33
N PHE A 134 14.97 -21.04 2.98
CA PHE A 134 15.52 -19.71 2.73
C PHE A 134 14.96 -19.08 1.43
N ASP A 135 14.49 -19.90 0.47
CA ASP A 135 13.76 -19.41 -0.72
C ASP A 135 12.25 -19.32 -0.45
N LEU A 136 11.88 -18.31 0.35
CA LEU A 136 10.49 -18.04 0.73
C LEU A 136 9.56 -17.78 -0.46
N ARG A 137 10.11 -17.23 -1.54
CA ARG A 137 9.35 -17.03 -2.77
C ARG A 137 8.91 -18.37 -3.36
N ARG A 138 9.84 -19.32 -3.53
CA ARG A 138 9.52 -20.66 -4.04
C ARG A 138 8.44 -21.32 -3.18
N VAL A 139 8.59 -21.28 -1.86
CA VAL A 139 7.61 -21.88 -0.94
C VAL A 139 6.23 -21.22 -1.09
N ALA A 140 6.17 -19.89 -1.18
CA ALA A 140 4.90 -19.19 -1.36
C ALA A 140 4.25 -19.51 -2.72
N ASP A 141 5.03 -19.57 -3.80
CA ASP A 141 4.54 -19.89 -5.13
C ASP A 141 4.03 -21.34 -5.22
N GLU A 142 4.71 -22.30 -4.59
CA GLU A 142 4.24 -23.69 -4.48
C GLU A 142 2.92 -23.78 -3.71
N LEU A 143 2.81 -23.08 -2.57
CA LEU A 143 1.58 -23.03 -1.79
C LEU A 143 0.44 -22.31 -2.50
N LEU A 144 0.72 -21.41 -3.45
CA LEU A 144 -0.28 -20.76 -4.30
C LEU A 144 -0.79 -21.71 -5.39
N LEU A 145 0.11 -22.48 -6.01
CA LEU A 145 -0.24 -23.47 -7.04
C LEU A 145 -1.04 -24.65 -6.48
N ASP A 146 -0.79 -25.04 -5.23
CA ASP A 146 -1.50 -26.13 -4.56
C ASP A 146 -2.92 -25.77 -4.09
N GLN A 147 -3.34 -24.50 -4.22
CA GLN A 147 -4.68 -24.11 -3.79
C GLN A 147 -5.72 -24.47 -4.84
N PRO A 148 -6.82 -25.13 -4.44
CA PRO A 148 -7.97 -25.29 -5.32
C PRO A 148 -8.60 -23.92 -5.51
N GLU A 149 -8.39 -23.29 -6.66
CA GLU A 149 -9.00 -22.03 -7.08
C GLU A 149 -10.51 -21.97 -6.74
N PRO A 150 -10.97 -21.14 -5.81
CA PRO A 150 -12.38 -20.80 -5.69
C PRO A 150 -12.54 -19.37 -6.19
N PHE A 151 -12.66 -19.22 -7.51
CA PHE A 151 -13.22 -17.98 -8.06
C PHE A 151 -14.44 -18.28 -8.93
N GLU A 152 -15.62 -18.13 -8.32
CA GLU A 152 -16.76 -17.61 -9.06
C GLU A 152 -16.35 -16.24 -9.62
N ILE A 153 -16.09 -16.18 -10.93
CA ILE A 153 -16.04 -14.92 -11.66
C ILE A 153 -17.45 -14.32 -11.55
N ARG A 154 -17.69 -13.43 -10.58
CA ARG A 154 -18.85 -12.54 -10.65
C ARG A 154 -18.56 -11.49 -11.70
N ALA A 155 -18.85 -11.86 -12.95
CA ALA A 155 -18.96 -10.96 -14.10
C ALA A 155 -20.20 -10.05 -13.92
N ALA A 156 -20.20 -9.23 -12.89
CA ALA A 156 -21.24 -8.24 -12.61
C ALA A 156 -20.70 -6.82 -12.86
N ALA A 157 -20.17 -6.57 -14.06
CA ALA A 157 -19.82 -5.21 -14.49
C ALA A 157 -19.80 -5.01 -16.01
N LEU A 158 -20.45 -5.89 -16.79
CA LEU A 158 -20.68 -5.68 -18.23
C LEU A 158 -22.11 -6.07 -18.62
N ALA A 159 -23.09 -5.62 -17.85
CA ALA A 159 -24.45 -5.46 -18.35
C ALA A 159 -24.69 -3.96 -18.54
N HIS A 160 -24.67 -3.56 -19.81
CA HIS A 160 -25.16 -2.27 -20.28
C HIS A 160 -26.44 -1.88 -19.54
N SER A 161 -26.45 -0.70 -18.94
CA SER A 161 -27.67 -0.03 -18.52
C SER A 161 -28.55 0.16 -19.77
N PRO A 162 -29.73 -0.48 -19.91
CA PRO A 162 -30.62 -0.16 -21.00
C PRO A 162 -31.17 1.25 -20.76
N ALA A 163 -30.94 2.11 -21.75
CA ALA A 163 -31.48 3.45 -21.82
C ALA A 163 -32.97 3.48 -21.45
N THR A 164 -33.29 4.16 -20.35
CA THR A 164 -34.68 4.49 -19.99
C THR A 164 -35.00 5.83 -20.64
N ALA A 165 -35.33 5.80 -21.93
CA ALA A 165 -35.98 6.92 -22.62
C ALA A 165 -37.41 6.49 -22.99
N ALA A 166 -38.34 6.80 -22.11
CA ALA A 166 -39.77 6.60 -22.31
C ALA A 166 -40.28 7.52 -23.43
N GLY A 167 -40.44 6.98 -24.64
CA GLY A 167 -41.21 7.60 -25.72
C GLY A 167 -42.69 7.23 -25.61
N ARG A 168 -43.55 8.21 -25.30
CA ARG A 168 -45.00 8.15 -25.55
C ARG A 168 -45.29 8.87 -26.88
N PRO A 169 -46.23 8.39 -27.71
CA PRO A 169 -46.46 8.94 -29.04
C PRO A 169 -47.35 10.18 -28.95
N VAL A 170 -46.95 11.27 -29.62
CA VAL A 170 -47.78 12.46 -29.84
C VAL A 170 -48.02 12.61 -31.35
N GLY A 171 -49.30 12.67 -31.69
CA GLY A 171 -49.82 12.78 -33.04
C GLY A 171 -49.53 14.14 -33.70
N SER A 172 -49.72 14.13 -35.01
CA SER A 172 -49.62 15.26 -35.91
C SER A 172 -50.62 16.39 -35.58
N ALA A 173 -50.20 17.64 -35.74
CA ALA A 173 -50.83 18.65 -36.61
C ALA A 173 -50.39 20.10 -36.28
N GLY A 174 -49.78 20.78 -37.26
CA GLY A 174 -50.02 22.19 -37.56
C GLY A 174 -49.15 23.27 -36.85
N PRO A 175 -48.53 24.21 -37.58
CA PRO A 175 -47.74 25.29 -37.01
C PRO A 175 -48.60 26.53 -36.74
N ARG A 176 -48.34 27.24 -35.63
CA ARG A 176 -48.72 28.66 -35.48
C ARG A 176 -47.62 29.44 -34.78
N PHE A 177 -47.02 30.34 -35.56
CA PHE A 177 -46.26 31.48 -35.09
C PHE A 177 -47.13 32.36 -34.18
N VAL A 178 -46.60 32.75 -33.03
CA VAL A 178 -46.83 34.07 -32.43
C VAL A 178 -45.50 34.58 -31.86
N ARG A 179 -45.16 35.79 -32.29
CA ARG A 179 -44.04 36.64 -31.91
C ARG A 179 -44.51 37.59 -30.79
N GLU A 180 -43.56 38.19 -30.08
CA GLU A 180 -43.62 39.35 -29.15
C GLU A 180 -43.37 38.97 -27.69
N GLU A 181 -42.57 39.70 -26.92
CA GLU A 181 -41.47 40.65 -27.15
C GLU A 181 -40.92 40.99 -25.75
N ASP A 182 -39.66 41.42 -25.70
CA ASP A 182 -39.10 42.37 -24.74
C ASP A 182 -38.98 42.03 -23.23
N SER A 183 -37.76 41.72 -22.80
CA SER A 183 -36.88 42.67 -22.08
C SER A 183 -35.79 41.93 -21.27
N PRO A 184 -34.51 42.32 -21.42
CA PRO A 184 -33.36 41.70 -20.75
C PRO A 184 -33.04 42.35 -19.39
N SER A 185 -32.33 41.62 -18.53
CA SER A 185 -31.70 42.13 -17.30
C SER A 185 -30.28 41.59 -17.19
N PRO A 186 -29.38 42.31 -16.49
CA PRO A 186 -28.25 42.97 -17.15
C PRO A 186 -26.92 42.21 -17.07
N VAL A 187 -26.06 42.61 -18.00
CA VAL A 187 -24.64 42.27 -18.12
C VAL A 187 -23.88 42.86 -16.93
N HIS A 188 -23.09 42.03 -16.23
CA HIS A 188 -21.99 42.50 -15.41
C HIS A 188 -20.70 42.25 -16.18
N GLU A 189 -20.25 43.27 -16.89
CA GLU A 189 -18.88 43.44 -17.34
C GLU A 189 -18.38 44.73 -16.68
N ASP A 190 -17.33 44.61 -15.87
CA ASP A 190 -16.30 45.62 -15.76
C ASP A 190 -15.01 44.89 -15.33
N ASP A 191 -14.24 44.62 -16.35
CA ASP A 191 -12.78 44.57 -16.42
C ASP A 191 -12.06 45.51 -15.43
N GLU A 192 -11.02 45.03 -14.74
CA GLU A 192 -9.62 45.19 -15.18
C GLU A 192 -8.59 44.68 -14.16
N PRO A 193 -7.36 44.33 -14.62
CA PRO A 193 -6.34 43.64 -13.84
C PRO A 193 -5.40 44.64 -13.14
N LEU A 194 -4.87 44.25 -11.98
CA LEU A 194 -3.70 44.91 -11.40
C LEU A 194 -2.49 43.98 -11.46
N GLU A 195 -1.58 44.38 -12.33
CA GLU A 195 -0.20 43.94 -12.41
C GLU A 195 0.55 44.08 -11.08
N GLY A 196 1.51 43.18 -10.85
CA GLY A 196 2.81 43.56 -10.29
C GLY A 196 2.99 43.47 -8.78
N GLN A 197 3.48 42.32 -8.31
CA GLN A 197 4.64 42.25 -7.40
C GLN A 197 5.08 40.79 -7.18
N PHE A 198 5.92 40.29 -8.08
CA PHE A 198 6.86 39.20 -7.75
C PHE A 198 8.05 39.83 -7.03
N GLY A 199 8.05 39.76 -5.70
CA GLY A 199 9.22 40.04 -4.88
C GLY A 199 10.16 38.84 -4.89
N LEU A 200 11.07 38.80 -5.85
CA LEU A 200 12.36 38.13 -5.71
C LEU A 200 13.27 39.12 -4.98
N ASP A 201 13.60 38.85 -3.72
CA ASP A 201 14.86 39.23 -3.06
C ASP A 201 14.79 38.86 -1.56
N ASP A 202 15.30 37.68 -1.20
CA ASP A 202 15.96 37.50 0.10
C ASP A 202 17.02 36.37 0.02
N PRO A 203 18.31 36.71 -0.17
CA PRO A 203 19.40 35.77 -0.02
C PRO A 203 20.12 36.03 1.32
N GLY A 204 19.89 35.17 2.31
CA GLY A 204 20.89 34.94 3.35
C GLY A 204 20.37 34.88 4.78
N TYR A 205 20.26 33.64 5.28
CA TYR A 205 20.56 33.19 6.65
C TYR A 205 20.14 31.69 6.61
N TRP A 206 21.00 30.69 6.77
CA TRP A 206 21.60 30.28 8.03
C TRP A 206 22.87 29.44 7.79
N SER A 207 23.94 29.79 8.50
CA SER A 207 25.17 28.99 8.63
C SER A 207 24.95 27.77 9.54
N ALA A 208 25.56 26.64 9.19
CA ALA A 208 25.68 25.46 10.05
C ALA A 208 26.92 25.57 10.96
N PRO A 209 26.88 25.06 12.21
CA PRO A 209 28.06 24.94 13.05
C PRO A 209 28.88 23.67 12.72
N VAL A 210 30.18 23.78 12.96
CA VAL A 210 31.23 22.73 12.83
C VAL A 210 31.19 21.77 14.00
#